data_AF-A0A438WC64-F1
#
_entry.id   AF-A0A438WC64-F1
#
_cell.length_a   1.000
_cell.length_b   1.000
_cell.length_c   1.000
_cell.angle_alpha   90.00
_cell.angle_beta   90.00
_cell.angle_gamma   90.00
#
_symmetry.space_group_name_H-M   'P 1'
#
loop_
_entity.id
_entity.type
_entity.pdbx_description
1 polymer ?
#
loop_
_entity_poly.entity_id
_entity_poly.type
_entity_poly.pdbx_seq_one_letter_code
_entity_poly.pdbx_strand_id
1 'polypeptide(L)' 'RRVLATDMCNVGAVWLNGSCAKASKEVKVGDAISLHYLKGIEEYTILQIPTLKNVPRKDTHLYIAPKTKE' A
#
# COMPACT_ATOMS: atom_id res chain seq x y z
N ARG A 1 5.63 12.15 5.29
CA ARG A 1 6.83 11.70 6.04
C ARG A 1 7.12 10.26 5.65
N ARG A 2 8.34 9.93 5.21
CA ARG A 2 8.70 8.55 4.81
C ARG A 2 8.92 7.61 6.01
N VAL A 3 9.35 8.15 7.14
CA VAL A 3 9.67 7.40 8.37
C VAL A 3 8.51 6.51 8.84
N LEU A 4 7.28 7.02 8.83
CA LEU A 4 6.09 6.24 9.23
C LEU A 4 5.86 5.02 8.34
N ALA A 5 6.02 5.18 7.01
CA ALA A 5 5.83 4.07 6.08
C ALA A 5 6.93 3.01 6.25
N THR A 6 8.18 3.43 6.47
CA THR A 6 9.28 2.51 6.77
C THR A 6 9.03 1.74 8.06
N ASP A 7 8.55 2.42 9.09
CA ASP A 7 8.22 1.79 10.38
C ASP A 7 7.11 0.75 10.22
N MET A 8 6.05 1.06 9.46
CA MET A 8 4.99 0.09 9.13
C MET A 8 5.51 -1.16 8.42
N CYS A 9 6.48 -1.03 7.52
CA CYS A 9 7.13 -2.19 6.90
C CYS A 9 7.99 -2.98 7.91
N ASN A 10 8.65 -2.30 8.86
CA ASN A 10 9.49 -2.95 9.86
C ASN A 10 8.69 -3.77 10.88
N VAL A 11 7.52 -3.27 11.30
CA VAL A 11 6.61 -4.01 12.20
C VAL A 11 5.87 -5.15 11.49
N GLY A 12 6.02 -5.30 10.18
CA GLY A 12 5.36 -6.35 9.40
C GLY A 12 3.86 -6.10 9.17
N ALA A 13 3.41 -4.84 9.27
CA ALA A 13 2.03 -4.47 9.01
C ALA A 13 1.69 -4.42 7.51
N VAL A 14 2.71 -4.30 6.64
CA VAL A 14 2.55 -4.18 5.19
C VAL A 14 2.75 -5.52 4.51
N TRP A 15 1.71 -5.99 3.84
CA TRP A 15 1.72 -7.22 3.08
C TRP A 15 1.46 -6.90 1.61
N LEU A 16 2.18 -7.59 0.73
CA LEU A 16 2.02 -7.49 -0.71
C LEU A 16 1.80 -8.88 -1.28
N ASN A 17 0.66 -9.06 -1.94
CA ASN A 17 0.22 -10.33 -2.51
C ASN A 17 0.32 -11.52 -1.52
N GLY A 18 -0.08 -11.29 -0.26
CA GLY A 18 -0.05 -12.30 0.79
C GLY A 18 1.33 -12.60 1.39
N SER A 19 2.36 -11.82 1.07
CA SER A 19 3.69 -11.92 1.70
C SER A 19 4.07 -10.63 2.42
N CYS A 20 4.74 -10.74 3.58
CA CYS A 20 5.26 -9.58 4.29
C CYS A 20 6.28 -8.81 3.43
N ALA A 21 5.99 -7.53 3.16
CA ALA A 21 6.76 -6.71 2.25
C ALA A 21 7.79 -5.87 3.01
N LYS A 22 9.07 -5.96 2.59
CA LYS A 22 10.11 -5.03 3.04
C LYS A 22 9.99 -3.71 2.30
N ALA A 23 10.47 -2.61 2.90
CA ALA A 23 10.46 -1.28 2.28
C ALA A 23 11.19 -1.20 0.93
N SER A 24 12.11 -2.13 0.65
CA SER A 24 12.85 -2.24 -0.61
C SER A 24 12.11 -3.03 -1.69
N LYS A 25 10.95 -3.62 -1.39
CA LYS A 25 10.21 -4.45 -2.33
C LYS A 25 9.57 -3.54 -3.39
N GLU A 26 9.80 -3.87 -4.64
CA GLU A 26 9.18 -3.18 -5.77
C GLU A 26 7.72 -3.65 -5.91
N VAL A 27 6.83 -2.69 -6.13
CA VAL A 27 5.39 -2.92 -6.32
C VAL A 27 5.06 -2.90 -7.80
N LYS A 28 4.08 -3.70 -8.25
CA LYS A 28 3.62 -3.73 -9.64
C LYS A 28 2.15 -3.32 -9.74
N VAL A 29 1.77 -2.84 -10.93
CA VAL A 29 0.35 -2.61 -11.24
C VAL A 29 -0.40 -3.94 -11.18
N GLY A 30 -1.54 -3.95 -10.48
CA GLY A 30 -2.34 -5.15 -10.22
C GLY A 30 -1.98 -5.87 -8.92
N ASP A 31 -0.92 -5.48 -8.20
CA ASP A 31 -0.62 -6.07 -6.90
C ASP A 31 -1.68 -5.68 -5.85
N ALA A 32 -1.96 -6.61 -4.94
CA ALA A 32 -2.78 -6.39 -3.77
C ALA A 32 -1.88 -6.05 -2.57
N ILE A 33 -2.18 -4.94 -1.90
CA ILE A 33 -1.55 -4.52 -0.65
C ILE A 33 -2.54 -4.76 0.49
N SER A 34 -2.10 -5.41 1.56
CA SER A 34 -2.89 -5.54 2.80
C SER A 34 -2.15 -4.84 3.93
N LEU A 35 -2.82 -3.90 4.57
CA LEU A 35 -2.32 -3.13 5.70
C LEU A 35 -3.00 -3.64 6.98
N HIS A 36 -2.20 -4.19 7.88
CA HIS A 36 -2.68 -4.72 9.16
C HIS A 36 -2.63 -3.62 10.20
N TYR A 37 -3.78 -3.02 10.47
CA TYR A 37 -3.94 -2.04 11.53
C TYR A 37 -4.48 -2.68 12.80
N LEU A 38 -4.34 -1.98 13.93
CA LEU A 38 -4.93 -2.38 15.21
C LEU A 38 -6.46 -2.55 15.14
N LYS A 39 -7.11 -1.83 14.21
CA LYS A 39 -8.57 -1.83 14.04
C LYS A 39 -9.08 -2.86 13.02
N GLY A 40 -8.18 -3.52 12.29
CA GLY A 40 -8.55 -4.44 11.21
C GLY A 40 -7.53 -4.44 10.07
N ILE A 41 -7.82 -5.26 9.07
CA ILE A 41 -6.99 -5.38 7.86
C ILE A 41 -7.67 -4.58 6.76
N GLU A 42 -6.95 -3.62 6.19
CA GLU A 42 -7.40 -2.88 5.02
C GLU A 42 -6.67 -3.39 3.78
N GLU A 43 -7.44 -3.78 2.76
CA GLU A 43 -6.91 -4.30 1.52
C GLU A 43 -7.08 -3.27 0.40
N TYR A 44 -6.02 -3.10 -0.39
CA TYR A 44 -5.94 -2.14 -1.48
C TYR A 44 -5.38 -2.83 -2.72
N THR A 45 -5.80 -2.38 -3.89
CA THR A 45 -5.26 -2.84 -5.17
C THR A 45 -4.55 -1.68 -5.86
N ILE A 46 -3.35 -1.96 -6.37
CA ILE A 46 -2.56 -0.98 -7.12
C ILE A 46 -3.10 -0.91 -8.55
N LEU A 47 -3.60 0.26 -8.94
CA LEU A 47 -4.09 0.54 -10.28
C LEU A 47 -2.99 1.10 -11.18
N GLN A 48 -2.09 1.91 -10.61
CA GLN A 48 -1.01 2.54 -11.35
C GLN A 48 0.16 2.88 -10.42
N ILE A 49 1.38 2.89 -10.95
CA ILE A 49 2.57 3.36 -10.23
C ILE A 49 2.85 4.81 -10.64
N PRO A 50 2.84 5.76 -9.70
CA PRO A 50 3.24 7.13 -10.00
C PRO A 50 4.73 7.20 -10.28
N THR A 51 5.12 7.89 -11.36
CA THR A 51 6.52 8.30 -11.59
C THR A 51 6.94 9.49 -10.73
N LEU A 52 5.95 10.13 -10.08
CA LEU A 52 6.11 11.29 -9.22
C LEU A 52 6.48 10.87 -7.80
N LYS A 53 7.40 11.63 -7.18
CA LYS A 53 7.89 11.38 -5.82
C LYS A 53 6.81 11.44 -4.74
N ASN A 54 5.78 12.29 -4.93
CA ASN A 54 4.65 12.48 -4.03
C ASN A 54 3.38 12.65 -4.88
N VAL A 55 2.31 11.93 -4.53
CA VAL A 55 1.00 12.05 -5.18
C VAL A 55 0.09 12.95 -4.34
N PRO A 56 -0.62 13.93 -4.93
CA PRO A 56 -1.64 14.73 -4.22
C PRO A 56 -2.81 13.87 -3.77
N ARG A 57 -3.45 14.22 -2.64
CA ARG A 57 -4.63 13.48 -2.12
C ARG A 57 -5.79 13.38 -3.12
N LYS A 58 -5.93 14.37 -4.00
CA LYS A 58 -6.98 14.37 -5.03
C LYS A 58 -6.81 13.22 -6.01
N ASP A 59 -5.57 12.86 -6.33
CA ASP A 59 -5.25 11.89 -7.38
C ASP A 59 -5.00 10.49 -6.82
N THR A 60 -4.99 10.31 -5.49
CA THR A 60 -4.73 9.01 -4.85
C THR A 60 -5.64 7.90 -5.39
N HIS A 61 -6.90 8.22 -5.68
CA HIS A 61 -7.89 7.27 -6.21
C HIS A 61 -7.51 6.69 -7.59
N LEU A 62 -6.62 7.34 -8.34
CA LEU A 62 -6.13 6.84 -9.63
C LEU A 62 -5.06 5.76 -9.48
N TYR A 63 -4.39 5.71 -8.32
CA TYR A 63 -3.26 4.80 -8.09
C TYR A 63 -3.61 3.63 -7.19
N ILE A 64 -4.51 3.83 -6.22
CA ILE A 64 -4.94 2.79 -5.28
C ILE A 64 -6.47 2.77 -5.19
N ALA A 65 -7.05 1.57 -5.20
CA ALA A 65 -8.46 1.34 -4.93
C ALA A 65 -8.60 0.43 -3.70
N PRO A 66 -9.42 0.80 -2.69
CA PRO A 66 -9.74 -0.12 -1.60
C PRO A 66 -10.51 -1.32 -2.14
N LYS A 67 -10.19 -2.52 -1.67
CA LYS A 67 -11.07 -3.68 -1.83
C LYS A 67 -12.23 -3.53 -0.86
N THR A 68 -13.21 -2.73 -1.23
CA THR A 68 -14.51 -2.74 -0.56
C THR A 68 -15.13 -4.11 -0.79
N LYS A 69 -15.34 -4.89 0.27
CA LYS A 69 -16.24 -6.05 0.21
C LYS A 69 -17.66 -5.48 0.12
N GLU A 70 -18.30 -5.64 -1.03
CA GLU A 70 -19.76 -5.50 -1.18
C GLU A 70 -20.51 -6.46 -0.25
#